data_AF-A0A430E158-F1
#
_entry.id   AF-A0A430E158-F1
#
_cell.length_a   1.000
_cell.length_b   1.000
_cell.length_c   1.000
_cell.angle_alpha   90.00
_cell.angle_beta   90.00
_cell.angle_gamma   90.00
#
_symmetry.space_group_name_H-M   'P 1'
#
loop_
_entity.id
_entity.type
_entity.pdbx_description
1 polymer ?
#
loop_
_entity_poly.entity_id
_entity_poly.type
_entity_poly.pdbx_seq_one_letter_code
_entity_poly.pdbx_strand_id
1 'polypeptide(L)'
;MIGDLKEARRSAGWSQKTLADRIGADAQTVKRLEKGVGSVTTLVAAMKALDFRLTGLGPGATLADQLRTRRRLRALSVSEVASKACLTRATVSSLEQGGGSVASLLRLLSVLAPNARRRAPERAYWGQGDKEDRDSRFTPPEFMDGIYAAFGDVDLDPCGHALSPVIAKRRILLSEGGDGLVDDWSGRLAFVNPPFSELLMWLRRAHHQWSARNVETVVCLVPVRTDAAWFHQTLSADADLFLLQGRVRFLSPAGKAQQTPFSLMLVTLGATGEQKDRYSELVPGFWLARRRRPGADPSCDVPDVTGRKPPAPRRSASSTPATSPRRASASLA
;
A
#
# COMPACT_ATOMS: atom_id res chain seq x y z
N MET A 1 0.79 16.34 -26.88
CA MET A 1 2.26 16.36 -26.62
C MET A 1 2.76 17.71 -26.10
N ILE A 2 2.86 18.78 -26.91
CA ILE A 2 3.46 20.06 -26.44
C ILE A 2 2.60 20.72 -25.35
N GLY A 3 1.27 20.69 -25.48
CA GLY A 3 0.35 21.11 -24.41
C GLY A 3 0.61 20.35 -23.11
N ASP A 4 0.68 19.02 -23.17
CA ASP A 4 0.94 18.16 -22.01
C ASP A 4 2.30 18.43 -21.36
N LEU A 5 3.32 18.81 -22.14
CA LEU A 5 4.65 19.17 -21.62
C LEU A 5 4.60 20.48 -20.82
N LYS A 6 3.87 21.48 -21.34
CA LYS A 6 3.61 22.74 -20.63
C LYS A 6 2.81 22.51 -19.35
N GLU A 7 1.81 21.64 -19.41
CA GLU A 7 1.04 21.22 -18.24
C GLU A 7 1.93 20.51 -17.21
N ALA A 8 2.79 19.57 -17.65
CA ALA A 8 3.74 18.88 -16.77
C ALA A 8 4.63 19.85 -15.99
N ARG A 9 5.18 20.87 -16.67
CA ARG A 9 5.96 21.91 -16.01
C ARG A 9 5.14 22.69 -14.98
N ARG A 10 3.90 23.06 -15.32
CA ARG A 10 3.00 23.78 -14.40
C ARG A 10 2.64 22.94 -13.18
N SER A 11 2.33 21.66 -13.36
CA SER A 11 2.05 20.73 -12.26
C SER A 11 3.27 20.51 -11.35
N ALA A 12 4.49 20.62 -11.87
CA ALA A 12 5.71 20.59 -11.08
C ALA A 12 5.99 21.92 -10.33
N GLY A 13 5.15 22.95 -10.51
CA GLY A 13 5.35 24.28 -9.91
C GLY A 13 6.49 25.08 -10.55
N TRP A 14 7.02 24.67 -11.71
CA TRP A 14 8.20 25.30 -12.29
C TRP A 14 7.84 26.45 -13.22
N SER A 15 8.57 27.56 -13.11
CA SER A 15 8.53 28.62 -14.12
C SER A 15 9.24 28.18 -15.41
N GLN A 16 9.03 28.90 -16.52
CA GLN A 16 9.79 28.65 -17.76
C GLN A 16 11.30 28.84 -17.55
N LYS A 17 11.69 29.82 -16.71
CA LYS A 17 13.08 30.07 -16.32
C LYS A 17 13.67 28.90 -15.56
N THR A 18 12.94 28.38 -14.56
CA THR A 18 13.37 27.21 -13.77
C THR A 18 13.64 25.98 -14.63
N LEU A 19 12.78 25.71 -15.63
CA LEU A 19 13.02 24.61 -16.56
C LEU A 19 14.23 24.89 -17.47
N ALA A 20 14.38 26.13 -17.92
CA ALA A 20 15.48 26.55 -18.78
C ALA A 20 16.84 26.35 -18.07
N ASP A 21 16.94 26.79 -16.82
CA ASP A 21 18.14 26.62 -15.98
C ASP A 21 18.50 25.13 -15.82
N ARG A 22 17.50 24.26 -15.60
CA ARG A 22 17.71 22.81 -15.44
C ARG A 22 18.18 22.09 -16.70
N ILE A 23 17.84 22.60 -17.87
CA ILE A 23 18.24 22.01 -19.16
C ILE A 23 19.43 22.75 -19.80
N GLY A 24 19.99 23.75 -19.10
CA GLY A 24 21.10 24.57 -19.62
C GLY A 24 20.71 25.40 -20.84
N ALA A 25 19.47 25.92 -20.88
CA ALA A 25 18.96 26.75 -21.97
C ALA A 25 18.45 28.10 -21.46
N ASP A 26 18.17 29.01 -22.37
CA ASP A 26 17.52 30.29 -22.04
C ASP A 26 15.98 30.15 -21.92
N ALA A 27 15.36 31.04 -21.15
CA ALA A 27 13.91 31.02 -20.93
C ALA A 27 13.09 31.20 -22.22
N GLN A 28 13.64 31.92 -23.22
CA GLN A 28 12.99 32.12 -24.52
C GLN A 28 12.99 30.83 -25.34
N THR A 29 14.01 29.97 -25.20
CA THR A 29 14.07 28.63 -25.78
C THR A 29 12.95 27.75 -25.22
N VAL A 30 12.72 27.74 -23.91
CA VAL A 30 11.59 27.01 -23.30
C VAL A 30 10.24 27.58 -23.78
N LYS A 31 10.10 28.91 -23.85
CA LYS A 31 8.88 29.57 -24.35
C LYS A 31 8.58 29.22 -25.81
N ARG A 32 9.60 29.13 -26.67
CA ARG A 32 9.46 28.69 -28.07
C ARG A 32 9.12 27.20 -28.15
N LEU A 33 9.76 26.38 -27.32
CA LEU A 33 9.51 24.95 -27.24
C LEU A 33 8.04 24.65 -26.89
N GLU A 34 7.48 25.39 -25.93
CA GLU A 34 6.05 25.30 -25.56
C GLU A 34 5.08 25.78 -26.65
N LYS A 35 5.59 26.44 -27.69
CA LYS A 35 4.84 26.78 -28.91
C LYS A 35 5.09 25.79 -30.05
N GLY A 36 5.82 24.69 -29.79
CA GLY A 36 6.16 23.67 -30.78
C GLY A 36 7.36 24.03 -31.67
N VAL A 37 8.14 25.05 -31.29
CA VAL A 37 9.29 25.54 -32.08
C VAL A 37 10.59 25.28 -31.31
N GLY A 38 11.49 24.51 -31.90
CA GLY A 38 12.78 24.19 -31.30
C GLY A 38 13.42 22.93 -31.88
N SER A 39 14.52 22.49 -31.27
CA SER A 39 15.19 21.24 -31.62
C SER A 39 14.61 20.06 -30.82
N VAL A 40 14.68 18.86 -31.40
CA VAL A 40 14.34 17.62 -30.68
C VAL A 40 15.26 17.40 -29.49
N THR A 41 16.52 17.80 -29.58
CA THR A 41 17.49 17.71 -28.47
C THR A 41 17.03 18.49 -27.24
N THR A 42 16.60 19.75 -27.43
CA THR A 42 16.05 20.56 -26.35
C THR A 42 14.75 19.98 -25.79
N LEU A 43 13.88 19.45 -26.68
CA LEU A 43 12.66 18.78 -26.26
C LEU A 43 12.96 17.56 -25.38
N VAL A 44 13.90 16.70 -25.78
CA VAL A 44 14.30 15.51 -25.03
C VAL A 44 14.91 15.88 -23.69
N ALA A 45 15.71 16.94 -23.63
CA ALA A 45 16.25 17.47 -22.37
C ALA A 45 15.13 17.96 -21.43
N ALA A 46 14.16 18.70 -21.95
CA ALA A 46 12.99 19.13 -21.19
C ALA A 46 12.13 17.95 -20.73
N MET A 47 11.95 16.94 -21.59
CA MET A 47 11.23 15.72 -21.23
C MET A 47 11.93 14.98 -20.09
N LYS A 48 13.26 14.84 -20.14
CA LYS A 48 14.05 14.22 -19.07
C LYS A 48 13.95 14.99 -17.76
N ALA A 49 14.08 16.31 -17.80
CA ALA A 49 14.01 17.15 -16.60
C ALA A 49 12.63 17.07 -15.90
N LEU A 50 11.56 16.88 -16.65
CA LEU A 50 10.18 16.79 -16.15
C LEU A 50 9.70 15.35 -15.88
N ASP A 51 10.58 14.34 -16.04
CA ASP A 51 10.20 12.90 -16.12
C ASP A 51 8.99 12.67 -17.04
N PHE A 52 8.94 13.42 -18.14
CA PHE A 52 7.87 13.35 -19.12
C PHE A 52 8.13 12.19 -20.07
N ARG A 53 7.28 11.16 -19.99
CA ARG A 53 7.35 9.99 -20.86
C ARG A 53 6.14 9.93 -21.79
N LEU A 54 6.30 9.30 -22.94
CA LEU A 54 5.22 9.06 -23.90
C LEU A 54 4.82 7.57 -23.88
N THR A 55 3.53 7.29 -24.09
CA THR A 55 3.02 5.96 -24.44
C THR A 55 2.52 5.96 -25.88
N GLY A 56 2.21 4.77 -26.41
CA GLY A 56 1.75 4.61 -27.80
C GLY A 56 2.88 4.59 -28.84
N LEU A 57 4.13 4.61 -28.38
CA LEU A 57 5.33 4.36 -29.18
C LEU A 57 5.83 2.93 -28.99
N GLY A 58 6.80 2.50 -29.81
CA GLY A 58 7.46 1.20 -29.64
C GLY A 58 8.42 1.20 -28.44
N PRO A 59 8.91 0.04 -27.98
CA PRO A 59 9.95 -0.02 -26.96
C PRO A 59 11.25 0.64 -27.44
N GLY A 60 11.97 1.27 -26.52
CA GLY A 60 13.24 1.94 -26.79
C GLY A 60 13.72 2.79 -25.61
N ALA A 61 15.04 2.90 -25.44
CA ALA A 61 15.67 3.69 -24.39
C ALA A 61 15.57 5.19 -24.64
N THR A 62 15.58 5.60 -25.91
CA THR A 62 15.45 7.00 -26.32
C THR A 62 14.19 7.22 -27.17
N LEU A 63 13.75 8.49 -27.29
CA LEU A 63 12.64 8.83 -28.19
C LEU A 63 12.93 8.42 -29.64
N ALA A 64 14.18 8.55 -30.08
CA ALA A 64 14.62 8.15 -31.42
C ALA A 64 14.46 6.64 -31.66
N ASP A 65 14.86 5.82 -30.67
CA ASP A 65 14.66 4.36 -30.73
C ASP A 65 13.18 4.01 -30.76
N GLN A 66 12.38 4.66 -29.91
CA GLN A 66 10.94 4.42 -29.84
C GLN A 66 10.22 4.75 -31.16
N LEU A 67 10.64 5.81 -31.86
CA LEU A 67 10.14 6.17 -33.20
C LEU A 67 10.53 5.11 -34.24
N ARG A 68 11.81 4.72 -34.28
CA ARG A 68 12.34 3.72 -35.21
C ARG A 68 11.66 2.37 -35.01
N THR A 69 11.54 1.93 -33.76
CA THR A 69 10.86 0.69 -33.40
C THR A 69 9.38 0.77 -33.77
N ARG A 70 8.70 1.89 -33.49
CA ARG A 70 7.29 2.05 -33.87
C ARG A 70 7.08 1.96 -35.37
N ARG A 71 7.96 2.57 -36.17
CA ARG A 71 7.91 2.46 -37.64
C ARG A 71 8.06 1.01 -38.08
N ARG A 72 9.06 0.29 -37.55
CA ARG A 72 9.32 -1.13 -37.87
C ARG A 72 8.14 -2.03 -37.48
N LEU A 73 7.54 -1.81 -36.32
CA LEU A 73 6.35 -2.54 -35.87
C LEU A 73 5.13 -2.33 -36.77
N ARG A 74 5.08 -1.22 -37.51
CA ARG A 74 4.04 -0.96 -38.52
C ARG A 74 4.43 -1.39 -39.94
N ALA A 75 5.58 -2.06 -40.08
CA ALA A 75 6.15 -2.50 -41.36
C ALA A 75 6.31 -1.38 -42.41
N LEU A 76 6.55 -0.14 -41.97
CA LEU A 76 6.73 0.99 -42.90
C LEU A 76 8.22 1.26 -43.15
N SER A 77 8.60 1.45 -44.41
CA SER A 77 9.91 1.97 -44.78
C SER A 77 10.05 3.44 -44.39
N VAL A 78 11.29 3.94 -44.33
CA VAL A 78 11.56 5.37 -44.08
C VAL A 78 10.93 6.25 -45.17
N SER A 79 10.92 5.78 -46.42
CA SER A 79 10.36 6.51 -47.56
C SER A 79 8.84 6.66 -47.49
N GLU A 80 8.14 5.57 -47.15
CA GLU A 80 6.68 5.59 -47.03
C GLU A 80 6.20 6.51 -45.91
N VAL A 81 6.89 6.50 -44.77
CA VAL A 81 6.57 7.41 -43.66
C VAL A 81 6.90 8.85 -44.00
N ALA A 82 8.04 9.08 -44.67
CA ALA A 82 8.42 10.41 -45.13
C ALA A 82 7.35 11.00 -46.05
N SER A 83 6.89 10.23 -47.05
CA SER A 83 5.79 10.63 -47.94
C SER A 83 4.51 10.94 -47.16
N LYS A 84 4.06 10.02 -46.29
CA LYS A 84 2.84 10.20 -45.48
C LYS A 84 2.89 11.41 -44.52
N ALA A 85 4.07 11.77 -44.02
CA ALA A 85 4.28 12.92 -43.13
C ALA A 85 4.60 14.22 -43.90
N CYS A 86 4.70 14.15 -45.23
CA CYS A 86 5.20 15.19 -46.13
C CYS A 86 6.60 15.72 -45.72
N LEU A 87 7.47 14.81 -45.28
CA LEU A 87 8.87 15.05 -44.88
C LEU A 87 9.83 14.43 -45.90
N THR A 88 11.09 14.83 -45.88
CA THR A 88 12.13 14.14 -46.66
C THR A 88 12.61 12.88 -45.93
N ARG A 89 13.13 11.91 -46.67
CA ARG A 89 13.77 10.71 -46.10
C ARG A 89 14.89 11.07 -45.14
N ALA A 90 15.68 12.11 -45.45
CA ALA A 90 16.76 12.60 -44.61
C ALA A 90 16.23 13.14 -43.27
N THR A 91 15.12 13.91 -43.30
CA THR A 91 14.50 14.42 -42.07
C THR A 91 13.98 13.30 -41.18
N VAL A 92 13.32 12.27 -41.74
CA VAL A 92 12.88 11.11 -40.95
C VAL A 92 14.07 10.36 -40.36
N SER A 93 15.15 10.19 -41.13
CA SER A 93 16.38 9.53 -40.66
C SER A 93 17.04 10.33 -39.52
N SER A 94 17.07 11.66 -39.63
CA SER A 94 17.59 12.55 -38.58
C SER A 94 16.77 12.45 -37.28
N LEU A 95 15.43 12.39 -37.39
CA LEU A 95 14.55 12.18 -36.23
C LEU A 95 14.77 10.81 -35.56
N GLU A 96 14.95 9.75 -36.36
CA GLU A 96 15.31 8.41 -35.85
C GLU A 96 16.72 8.32 -35.29
N GLN A 97 17.53 9.37 -35.40
CA GLN A 97 18.86 9.49 -34.79
C GLN A 97 18.87 10.51 -33.62
N GLY A 98 17.71 11.08 -33.26
CA GLY A 98 17.57 12.02 -32.14
C GLY A 98 17.80 13.50 -32.51
N GLY A 99 17.98 13.80 -33.79
CA GLY A 99 18.10 15.17 -34.32
C GLY A 99 16.78 15.73 -34.83
N GLY A 100 16.87 16.86 -35.54
CA GLY A 100 15.73 17.48 -36.23
C GLY A 100 14.95 18.50 -35.40
N SER A 101 13.88 19.02 -36.00
CA SER A 101 13.02 20.04 -35.38
C SER A 101 11.80 19.42 -34.71
N VAL A 102 11.28 20.09 -33.68
CA VAL A 102 10.02 19.70 -33.02
C VAL A 102 8.85 19.70 -34.00
N ALA A 103 8.81 20.63 -34.95
CA ALA A 103 7.78 20.67 -35.99
C ALA A 103 7.81 19.41 -36.88
N SER A 104 9.00 18.98 -37.31
CA SER A 104 9.16 17.74 -38.08
C SER A 104 8.79 16.50 -37.25
N LEU A 105 9.17 16.47 -35.97
CA LEU A 105 8.79 15.39 -35.05
C LEU A 105 7.27 15.27 -34.89
N LEU A 106 6.57 16.39 -34.70
CA LEU A 106 5.11 16.39 -34.54
C LEU A 106 4.40 15.85 -35.79
N ARG A 107 4.89 16.21 -36.98
CA ARG A 107 4.38 15.68 -38.26
C ARG A 107 4.67 14.19 -38.44
N LEU A 108 5.83 13.73 -37.97
CA LEU A 108 6.15 12.31 -37.98
C LEU A 108 5.26 11.52 -37.01
N LEU A 109 5.02 12.06 -35.81
CA LEU A 109 4.19 11.43 -34.79
C LEU A 109 2.72 11.30 -35.22
N SER A 110 2.16 12.29 -35.92
CA SER A 110 0.76 12.21 -36.39
C SER A 110 0.52 11.02 -37.32
N VAL A 111 1.54 10.58 -38.06
CA VAL A 111 1.48 9.41 -38.94
C VAL A 111 1.84 8.13 -38.20
N LEU A 112 2.98 8.11 -37.51
CA LEU A 112 3.53 6.90 -36.89
C LEU A 112 2.77 6.47 -35.63
N ALA A 113 2.37 7.44 -34.82
CA ALA A 113 1.79 7.21 -33.51
C ALA A 113 0.72 8.28 -33.19
N PRO A 114 -0.41 8.30 -33.92
CA PRO A 114 -1.49 9.28 -33.71
C PRO A 114 -2.09 9.21 -32.29
N ASN A 115 -2.01 8.05 -31.65
CA ASN A 115 -2.50 7.83 -30.29
C ASN A 115 -1.43 8.04 -29.22
N ALA A 116 -0.25 8.57 -29.58
CA ALA A 116 0.82 8.84 -28.62
C ALA A 116 0.40 9.96 -27.67
N ARG A 117 0.52 9.69 -26.38
CA ARG A 117 0.08 10.58 -25.31
C ARG A 117 1.06 10.54 -24.16
N ARG A 118 1.04 11.57 -23.32
CA ARG A 118 1.81 11.58 -22.07
C ARG A 118 1.47 10.31 -21.28
N ARG A 119 2.49 9.53 -20.92
CA ARG A 119 2.35 8.45 -19.93
C ARG A 119 1.96 9.13 -18.63
N ALA A 120 0.86 8.69 -18.02
CA ALA A 120 0.60 9.05 -16.64
C ALA A 120 1.90 8.77 -15.85
N PRO A 121 2.42 9.73 -15.05
CA PRO A 121 3.65 9.52 -14.31
C PRO A 121 3.54 8.16 -13.65
N GLU A 122 4.55 7.32 -13.89
CA GLU A 122 4.65 6.03 -13.22
C GLU A 122 4.67 6.42 -11.74
N ARG A 123 3.55 6.21 -11.04
CA ARG A 123 3.49 6.43 -9.60
C ARG A 123 4.46 5.41 -9.07
N ALA A 124 5.72 5.82 -8.92
CA ALA A 124 6.65 5.12 -8.08
C ALA A 124 5.95 5.12 -6.72
N TYR A 125 5.32 4.00 -6.38
CA TYR A 125 4.86 3.74 -5.03
C TYR A 125 6.03 3.81 -4.03
N TRP A 126 7.26 3.95 -4.55
CA TRP A 126 8.54 4.12 -3.89
C TRP A 126 9.27 5.44 -4.24
N GLY A 127 8.59 6.47 -4.76
CA GLY A 127 9.19 7.77 -5.09
C GLY A 127 9.13 8.76 -3.92
N GLN A 128 10.14 9.64 -3.82
CA GLN A 128 10.38 10.75 -2.85
C GLN A 128 9.24 11.78 -2.64
N GLY A 129 7.95 11.39 -2.68
CA GLY A 129 6.89 12.19 -2.05
C GLY A 129 7.11 12.21 -0.54
N ASP A 130 6.81 13.34 0.10
CA ASP A 130 6.95 13.51 1.55
C ASP A 130 6.41 12.27 2.27
N LYS A 131 7.22 11.69 3.17
CA LYS A 131 6.89 10.45 3.88
C LYS A 131 5.49 10.53 4.53
N GLU A 132 5.10 11.72 4.98
CA GLU A 132 3.79 12.02 5.57
C GLU A 132 2.61 11.79 4.61
N ASP A 133 2.73 12.16 3.33
CA ASP A 133 1.66 11.93 2.33
C ASP A 133 1.56 10.45 1.96
N ARG A 134 2.65 9.68 2.08
CA ARG A 134 2.64 8.24 1.75
C ARG A 134 1.91 7.40 2.76
N ASP A 135 1.94 7.76 4.04
CA ASP A 135 1.29 6.99 5.10
C ASP A 135 -0.05 7.56 5.58
N SER A 136 -0.43 8.73 5.06
CA SER A 136 -1.77 9.30 5.26
C SER A 136 -2.83 8.55 4.45
N ARG A 137 -3.30 7.41 4.99
CA ARG A 137 -4.36 6.56 4.41
C ARG A 137 -5.55 6.51 5.35
N PHE A 138 -6.55 7.37 5.16
CA PHE A 138 -7.71 7.37 6.06
C PHE A 138 -8.74 6.35 5.61
N THR A 139 -9.17 5.49 6.55
CA THR A 139 -10.14 4.42 6.28
C THR A 139 -11.48 5.05 5.90
N PRO A 140 -12.10 4.67 4.78
CA PRO A 140 -13.34 5.29 4.36
C PRO A 140 -14.52 4.79 5.23
N PRO A 141 -15.56 5.61 5.47
CA PRO A 141 -16.69 5.26 6.33
C PRO A 141 -17.37 3.94 5.94
N GLU A 142 -17.56 3.71 4.64
CA GLU A 142 -18.22 2.49 4.14
C GLU A 142 -17.45 1.20 4.48
N PHE A 143 -16.13 1.29 4.70
CA PHE A 143 -15.35 0.16 5.20
C PHE A 143 -15.54 -0.05 6.70
N MET A 144 -15.62 1.06 7.46
CA MET A 144 -15.78 1.01 8.91
C MET A 144 -17.17 0.53 9.33
N ASP A 145 -18.21 0.71 8.52
CA ASP A 145 -19.57 0.22 8.81
C ASP A 145 -19.58 -1.28 9.15
N GLY A 146 -18.84 -2.10 8.40
CA GLY A 146 -18.69 -3.53 8.69
C GLY A 146 -17.95 -3.80 10.00
N ILE A 147 -16.97 -2.96 10.35
CA ILE A 147 -16.23 -3.06 11.62
C ILE A 147 -17.16 -2.73 12.79
N TYR A 148 -17.88 -1.62 12.74
CA TYR A 148 -18.80 -1.22 13.81
C TYR A 148 -19.93 -2.24 14.00
N ALA A 149 -20.50 -2.74 12.90
CA ALA A 149 -21.60 -3.70 12.96
C ALA A 149 -21.18 -5.09 13.45
N ALA A 150 -19.91 -5.49 13.26
CA ALA A 150 -19.42 -6.79 13.70
C ALA A 150 -18.74 -6.75 15.08
N PHE A 151 -17.97 -5.69 15.37
CA PHE A 151 -17.14 -5.61 16.57
C PHE A 151 -17.64 -4.58 17.61
N GLY A 152 -18.59 -3.71 17.24
CA GLY A 152 -19.13 -2.65 18.08
C GLY A 152 -18.36 -1.33 17.97
N ASP A 153 -18.65 -0.41 18.90
CA ASP A 153 -18.02 0.91 18.95
C ASP A 153 -16.50 0.80 19.17
N VAL A 154 -15.72 1.54 18.39
CA VAL A 154 -14.28 1.64 18.59
C VAL A 154 -13.99 2.52 19.80
N ASP A 155 -13.36 1.96 20.83
CA ASP A 155 -12.93 2.72 21.99
C ASP A 155 -11.65 3.52 21.70
N LEU A 156 -10.74 2.95 20.90
CA LEU A 156 -9.43 3.54 20.60
C LEU A 156 -9.06 3.44 19.11
N ASP A 157 -8.69 4.57 18.51
CA ASP A 157 -7.89 4.64 17.27
C ASP A 157 -6.48 5.17 17.62
N PRO A 158 -5.48 4.30 17.74
CA PRO A 158 -4.13 4.71 18.09
C PRO A 158 -3.35 5.26 16.88
N CYS A 159 -3.89 5.15 15.66
CA CYS A 159 -3.34 5.69 14.43
C CYS A 159 -4.13 6.93 13.99
N GLY A 160 -4.69 7.66 14.96
CA GLY A 160 -5.62 8.74 14.72
C GLY A 160 -5.01 9.86 13.89
N HIS A 161 -5.87 10.52 13.11
CA HIS A 161 -5.52 11.75 12.41
C HIS A 161 -6.72 12.70 12.40
N ALA A 162 -6.47 14.01 12.44
CA ALA A 162 -7.54 15.03 12.49
C ALA A 162 -8.51 14.93 11.29
N LEU A 163 -7.99 14.55 10.13
CA LEU A 163 -8.76 14.34 8.89
C LEU A 163 -9.32 12.92 8.72
N SER A 164 -9.02 11.99 9.65
CA SER A 164 -9.56 10.63 9.58
C SER A 164 -11.06 10.65 9.91
N PRO A 165 -11.92 10.02 9.08
CA PRO A 165 -13.35 9.93 9.36
C PRO A 165 -13.68 8.80 10.34
N VAL A 166 -12.68 8.04 10.82
CA VAL A 166 -12.89 6.98 11.82
C VAL A 166 -13.46 7.59 13.09
N ILE A 167 -14.55 6.99 13.57
CA ILE A 167 -15.24 7.36 14.79
C ILE A 167 -14.75 6.43 15.89
N ALA A 168 -13.96 6.99 16.81
CA ALA A 168 -13.49 6.30 17.99
C ALA A 168 -13.69 7.21 19.21
N LYS A 169 -13.95 6.61 20.38
CA LYS A 169 -14.13 7.39 21.63
C LYS A 169 -12.86 8.15 22.01
N ARG A 170 -11.71 7.54 21.79
CA ARG A 170 -10.38 8.16 21.95
C ARG A 170 -9.55 7.95 20.69
N ARG A 171 -8.82 8.99 20.30
CA ARG A 171 -7.86 8.96 19.19
C ARG A 171 -6.52 9.45 19.70
N ILE A 172 -5.43 8.77 19.36
CA ILE A 172 -4.07 9.27 19.62
C ILE A 172 -3.61 10.03 18.38
N LEU A 173 -3.30 11.31 18.54
CA LEU A 173 -2.98 12.22 17.44
C LEU A 173 -1.53 12.68 17.53
N LEU A 174 -0.71 12.32 16.52
CA LEU A 174 0.67 12.81 16.39
C LEU A 174 0.75 14.33 16.37
N SER A 175 -0.24 15.00 15.75
CA SER A 175 -0.33 16.47 15.70
C SER A 175 -0.52 17.13 17.07
N GLU A 176 -1.00 16.38 18.07
CA GLU A 176 -1.20 16.84 19.44
C GLU A 176 -0.08 16.34 20.38
N GLY A 177 0.97 15.74 19.82
CA GLY A 177 2.11 15.21 20.56
C GLY A 177 1.93 13.79 21.12
N GLY A 178 0.82 13.12 20.80
CA GLY A 178 0.61 11.72 21.18
C GLY A 178 1.30 10.75 20.21
N ASP A 179 1.69 9.58 20.68
CA ASP A 179 2.32 8.53 19.86
C ASP A 179 1.71 7.17 20.19
N GLY A 180 0.94 6.59 19.26
CA GLY A 180 0.29 5.30 19.47
C GLY A 180 1.23 4.11 19.67
N LEU A 181 2.53 4.23 19.36
CA LEU A 181 3.53 3.20 19.68
C LEU A 181 4.02 3.29 21.13
N VAL A 182 3.84 4.42 21.79
CA VAL A 182 4.32 4.71 23.15
C VAL A 182 3.16 4.79 24.14
N ASP A 183 2.15 5.60 23.82
CA ASP A 183 1.01 5.94 24.67
C ASP A 183 0.14 4.73 25.03
N ASP A 184 -0.53 4.82 26.19
CA ASP A 184 -1.33 3.73 26.75
C ASP A 184 -2.56 3.40 25.91
N TRP A 185 -2.74 2.12 25.63
CA TRP A 185 -3.96 1.60 25.02
C TRP A 185 -4.86 1.05 26.11
N SER A 186 -6.16 1.27 25.97
CA SER A 186 -7.16 0.70 26.86
C SER A 186 -8.53 0.72 26.20
N GLY A 187 -9.36 -0.29 26.48
CA GLY A 187 -10.73 -0.35 25.99
C GLY A 187 -11.13 -1.76 25.54
N ARG A 188 -12.36 -1.91 25.03
CA ARG A 188 -12.81 -3.19 24.49
C ARG A 188 -12.30 -3.37 23.06
N LEU A 189 -12.44 -2.35 22.22
CA LEU A 189 -12.05 -2.41 20.81
C LEU A 189 -11.05 -1.31 20.44
N ALA A 190 -9.88 -1.72 19.93
CA ALA A 190 -8.97 -0.84 19.22
C ALA A 190 -8.96 -1.15 17.72
N PHE A 191 -9.18 -0.11 16.89
CA PHE A 191 -9.06 -0.20 15.45
C PHE A 191 -7.74 0.43 15.01
N VAL A 192 -6.93 -0.29 14.26
CA VAL A 192 -5.56 0.11 13.90
C VAL A 192 -5.41 0.11 12.38
N ASN A 193 -5.29 1.29 11.78
CA ASN A 193 -4.86 1.44 10.39
C ASN A 193 -3.50 2.14 10.38
N PRO A 194 -2.39 1.38 10.51
CA PRO A 194 -1.09 1.97 10.78
C PRO A 194 -0.43 2.58 9.55
N PRO A 195 0.57 3.46 9.74
CA PRO A 195 1.53 3.76 8.69
C PRO A 195 2.20 2.44 8.22
N PHE A 196 2.03 2.09 6.94
CA PHE A 196 2.47 0.80 6.42
C PHE A 196 3.99 0.67 6.31
N SER A 197 4.72 1.79 6.40
CA SER A 197 6.19 1.79 6.50
C SER A 197 6.70 1.18 7.80
N GLU A 198 5.90 1.21 8.88
CA GLU A 198 6.25 0.70 10.22
C GLU A 198 5.38 -0.49 10.65
N LEU A 199 4.82 -1.20 9.67
CA LEU A 199 3.82 -2.26 9.86
C LEU A 199 4.17 -3.27 10.98
N LEU A 200 5.42 -3.75 11.02
CA LEU A 200 5.83 -4.75 12.00
C LEU A 200 5.85 -4.18 13.43
N MET A 201 6.21 -2.92 13.61
CA MET A 201 6.21 -2.26 14.93
C MET A 201 4.79 -2.14 15.46
N TRP A 202 3.86 -1.71 14.59
CA TRP A 202 2.44 -1.60 14.92
C TRP A 202 1.78 -2.94 15.24
N LEU A 203 2.04 -3.98 14.45
CA LEU A 203 1.49 -5.30 14.74
C LEU A 203 2.04 -5.88 16.05
N ARG A 204 3.31 -5.66 16.38
CA ARG A 204 3.90 -6.04 17.67
C ARG A 204 3.27 -5.27 18.82
N ARG A 205 3.04 -3.95 18.65
CA ARG A 205 2.34 -3.13 19.65
C ARG A 205 0.92 -3.64 19.87
N ALA A 206 0.15 -3.87 18.80
CA ALA A 206 -1.20 -4.42 18.87
C ALA A 206 -1.24 -5.78 19.61
N HIS A 207 -0.33 -6.70 19.27
CA HIS A 207 -0.20 -8.00 19.94
C HIS A 207 0.14 -7.85 21.43
N HIS A 208 1.09 -6.99 21.77
CA HIS A 208 1.44 -6.72 23.16
C HIS A 208 0.25 -6.17 23.96
N GLN A 209 -0.47 -5.16 23.43
CA GLN A 209 -1.60 -4.54 24.11
C GLN A 209 -2.76 -5.51 24.34
N TRP A 210 -3.02 -6.39 23.36
CA TRP A 210 -3.98 -7.47 23.51
C TRP A 210 -3.52 -8.54 24.52
N SER A 211 -2.28 -9.01 24.40
CA SER A 211 -1.71 -10.05 25.28
C SER A 211 -1.62 -9.59 26.73
N ALA A 212 -1.37 -8.30 26.96
CA ALA A 212 -1.36 -7.68 28.29
C ALA A 212 -2.76 -7.42 28.84
N ARG A 213 -3.82 -7.72 28.08
CA ARG A 213 -5.24 -7.49 28.43
C ARG A 213 -5.59 -6.02 28.64
N ASN A 214 -4.80 -5.11 28.06
CA ASN A 214 -5.12 -3.68 28.03
C ASN A 214 -6.27 -3.40 27.07
N VAL A 215 -6.31 -4.12 25.95
CA VAL A 215 -7.42 -4.09 24.97
C VAL A 215 -7.97 -5.49 24.76
N GLU A 216 -9.29 -5.64 24.80
CA GLU A 216 -9.93 -6.97 24.66
C GLU A 216 -9.84 -7.50 23.22
N THR A 217 -10.15 -6.65 22.23
CA THR A 217 -10.09 -6.98 20.80
C THR A 217 -9.32 -5.89 20.05
N VAL A 218 -8.38 -6.30 19.21
CA VAL A 218 -7.65 -5.40 18.30
C VAL A 218 -7.92 -5.81 16.87
N VAL A 219 -8.30 -4.86 16.02
CA VAL A 219 -8.52 -5.08 14.58
C VAL A 219 -7.56 -4.20 13.80
N CYS A 220 -6.60 -4.81 13.10
CA CYS A 220 -5.63 -4.11 12.28
C CYS A 220 -5.96 -4.25 10.79
N LEU A 221 -6.08 -3.14 10.07
CA LEU A 221 -6.18 -3.12 8.61
C LEU A 221 -4.79 -2.95 7.99
N VAL A 222 -4.26 -4.01 7.35
CA VAL A 222 -2.86 -4.05 6.94
C VAL A 222 -2.65 -4.67 5.56
N PRO A 223 -1.55 -4.34 4.85
CA PRO A 223 -1.17 -5.04 3.62
C PRO A 223 -0.93 -6.53 3.88
N VAL A 224 -1.28 -7.37 2.91
CA VAL A 224 -0.96 -8.80 2.95
C VAL A 224 0.56 -8.98 2.78
N ARG A 225 1.27 -9.15 3.89
CA ARG A 225 2.71 -9.46 3.97
C ARG A 225 2.92 -10.62 4.92
N THR A 226 2.91 -11.83 4.37
CA THR A 226 2.92 -13.09 5.12
C THR A 226 4.31 -13.71 5.24
N ASP A 227 5.32 -13.13 4.60
CA ASP A 227 6.69 -13.62 4.48
C ASP A 227 7.55 -13.37 5.73
N ALA A 228 7.13 -12.47 6.61
CA ALA A 228 7.89 -12.12 7.80
C ALA A 228 7.94 -13.29 8.80
N ALA A 229 9.13 -13.58 9.37
CA ALA A 229 9.31 -14.64 10.37
C ALA A 229 8.34 -14.50 11.56
N TRP A 230 8.11 -13.26 12.03
CA TRP A 230 7.18 -12.98 13.12
C TRP A 230 5.71 -13.31 12.78
N PHE A 231 5.32 -13.16 11.51
CA PHE A 231 4.00 -13.58 11.04
C PHE A 231 3.81 -15.09 11.23
N HIS A 232 4.79 -15.88 10.78
CA HIS A 232 4.77 -17.33 10.91
C HIS A 232 4.84 -17.80 12.36
N GLN A 233 5.69 -17.17 13.18
CA GLN A 233 5.96 -17.62 14.55
C GLN A 233 4.89 -17.18 15.56
N THR A 234 4.26 -16.03 15.35
CA THR A 234 3.33 -15.41 16.33
C THR A 234 1.94 -15.24 15.74
N LEU A 235 1.78 -14.42 14.69
CA LEU A 235 0.44 -14.09 14.18
C LEU A 235 -0.35 -15.30 13.68
N SER A 236 0.32 -16.27 13.03
CA SER A 236 -0.36 -17.46 12.51
C SER A 236 -1.04 -18.32 13.59
N ALA A 237 -0.59 -18.20 14.84
CA ALA A 237 -1.13 -18.91 15.99
C ALA A 237 -2.14 -18.06 16.77
N ASP A 238 -1.93 -16.75 16.86
CA ASP A 238 -2.63 -15.88 17.82
C ASP A 238 -3.70 -15.00 17.21
N ALA A 239 -3.57 -14.69 15.91
CA ALA A 239 -4.49 -13.81 15.21
C ALA A 239 -5.43 -14.59 14.28
N ASP A 240 -6.67 -14.12 14.20
CA ASP A 240 -7.60 -14.50 13.15
C ASP A 240 -7.42 -13.54 11.97
N LEU A 241 -7.30 -14.07 10.76
CA LEU A 241 -6.94 -13.27 9.58
C LEU A 241 -8.09 -13.26 8.58
N PHE A 242 -8.55 -12.09 8.16
CA PHE A 242 -9.57 -11.97 7.12
C PHE A 242 -8.97 -11.44 5.82
N LEU A 243 -9.03 -12.22 4.75
CA LEU A 243 -8.58 -11.80 3.42
C LEU A 243 -9.74 -11.12 2.69
N LEU A 244 -9.61 -9.81 2.45
CA LEU A 244 -10.64 -8.99 1.82
C LEU A 244 -10.79 -9.33 0.34
N GLN A 245 -12.02 -9.48 -0.13
CA GLN A 245 -12.35 -9.56 -1.55
C GLN A 245 -12.60 -8.15 -2.10
N GLY A 246 -11.60 -7.61 -2.80
CA GLY A 246 -11.65 -6.27 -3.37
C GLY A 246 -10.54 -5.39 -2.82
N ARG A 247 -10.62 -4.08 -3.09
CA ARG A 247 -9.61 -3.11 -2.65
C ARG A 247 -10.27 -1.92 -2.01
N VAL A 248 -9.84 -1.62 -0.79
CA VAL A 248 -10.25 -0.43 -0.04
C VAL A 248 -9.74 0.82 -0.78
N ARG A 249 -10.61 1.82 -0.87
CA ARG A 249 -10.29 3.13 -1.45
C ARG A 249 -10.06 4.12 -0.32
N PHE A 250 -8.83 4.21 0.17
CA PHE A 250 -8.48 5.12 1.27
C PHE A 250 -8.66 6.58 0.85
N LEU A 251 -9.09 7.41 1.78
CA LEU A 251 -9.09 8.86 1.59
C LEU A 251 -7.68 9.40 1.85
N SER A 252 -7.28 10.40 1.07
CA SER A 252 -6.06 11.18 1.28
C SER A 252 -6.39 12.50 1.98
N PRO A 253 -5.40 13.23 2.53
CA PRO A 253 -5.60 14.59 3.05
C PRO A 253 -6.27 15.55 2.04
N ALA A 254 -6.07 15.31 0.75
CA ALA A 254 -6.72 16.06 -0.34
C ALA A 254 -8.17 15.63 -0.64
N GLY A 255 -8.76 14.75 0.18
CA GLY A 255 -10.14 14.23 0.02
C GLY A 255 -10.33 13.28 -1.17
N LYS A 256 -9.26 12.91 -1.88
CA LYS A 256 -9.34 11.99 -3.03
C LYS A 256 -9.25 10.56 -2.55
N ALA A 257 -10.23 9.74 -2.93
CA ALA A 257 -10.22 8.31 -2.73
C ALA A 257 -9.19 7.64 -3.65
N GLN A 258 -8.25 6.89 -3.06
CA GLN A 258 -7.20 6.18 -3.77
C GLN A 258 -7.21 4.70 -3.42
N GLN A 259 -7.22 3.87 -4.46
CA GLN A 259 -7.07 2.44 -4.32
C GLN A 259 -5.61 2.07 -4.04
N THR A 260 -5.36 1.13 -3.12
CA THR A 260 -4.02 0.57 -2.93
C THR A 260 -3.61 -0.33 -4.10
N PRO A 261 -2.33 -0.35 -4.48
CA PRO A 261 -1.82 -1.27 -5.50
C PRO A 261 -1.59 -2.69 -4.96
N PHE A 262 -1.77 -2.90 -3.65
CA PHE A 262 -1.57 -4.16 -2.94
C PHE A 262 -2.86 -4.59 -2.24
N SER A 263 -2.96 -5.90 -1.99
CA SER A 263 -4.05 -6.51 -1.24
C SER A 263 -3.95 -6.16 0.25
N LEU A 264 -5.10 -6.12 0.91
CA LEU A 264 -5.24 -5.85 2.34
C LEU A 264 -5.87 -7.06 3.04
N MET A 265 -5.60 -7.18 4.33
CA MET A 265 -6.24 -8.12 5.23
C MET A 265 -6.60 -7.44 6.55
N LEU A 266 -7.54 -8.01 7.27
CA LEU A 266 -7.66 -7.75 8.70
C LEU A 266 -6.82 -8.76 9.46
N VAL A 267 -6.08 -8.26 10.45
CA VAL A 267 -5.47 -9.06 11.52
C VAL A 267 -6.26 -8.76 12.77
N THR A 268 -6.98 -9.74 13.31
CA THR A 268 -7.74 -9.57 14.54
C THR A 268 -7.13 -10.39 15.67
N LEU A 269 -7.07 -9.79 16.85
CA LEU A 269 -6.59 -10.40 18.08
C LEU A 269 -7.75 -10.34 19.08
N GLY A 270 -8.16 -11.49 19.60
CA GLY A 270 -9.27 -11.57 20.56
C GLY A 270 -10.68 -11.57 19.94
N ALA A 271 -10.80 -11.67 18.61
CA ALA A 271 -12.11 -11.72 17.95
C ALA A 271 -12.90 -12.99 18.34
N THR A 272 -14.16 -12.82 18.71
CA THR A 272 -15.05 -13.95 19.04
C THR A 272 -15.59 -14.62 17.77
N GLY A 273 -16.12 -15.84 17.91
CA GLY A 273 -16.79 -16.53 16.80
C GLY A 273 -17.92 -15.70 16.19
N GLU A 274 -18.79 -15.14 17.04
CA GLU A 274 -19.91 -14.28 16.64
C GLU A 274 -19.45 -13.06 15.85
N GLN A 275 -18.39 -12.37 16.29
CA GLN A 275 -17.83 -11.22 15.57
C GLN A 275 -17.31 -11.62 14.19
N LYS A 276 -16.64 -12.77 14.08
CA LYS A 276 -16.10 -13.28 12.81
C LYS A 276 -17.22 -13.67 11.83
N ASP A 277 -18.23 -14.37 12.33
CA ASP A 277 -19.38 -14.77 11.53
C ASP A 277 -20.13 -13.53 11.04
N ARG A 278 -20.41 -12.58 11.95
CA ARG A 278 -21.07 -11.32 11.62
C ARG A 278 -20.30 -10.50 10.59
N TYR A 279 -18.98 -10.41 10.72
CA TYR A 279 -18.16 -9.70 9.73
C TYR A 279 -18.19 -10.37 8.35
N SER A 280 -18.23 -11.70 8.29
CA SER A 280 -18.29 -12.47 7.04
C SER A 280 -19.59 -12.27 6.27
N GLU A 281 -20.69 -11.99 6.97
CA GLU A 281 -21.98 -11.67 6.34
C GLU A 281 -21.98 -10.28 5.69
N LEU A 282 -21.19 -9.36 6.24
CA LEU A 282 -21.22 -7.94 5.89
C LEU A 282 -20.16 -7.56 4.84
N VAL A 283 -19.00 -8.22 4.88
CA VAL A 283 -17.85 -7.85 4.07
C VAL A 283 -17.41 -9.03 3.21
N PRO A 284 -17.32 -8.86 1.87
CA PRO A 284 -16.81 -9.89 0.99
C PRO A 284 -15.36 -10.27 1.32
N GLY A 285 -15.12 -11.56 1.51
CA GLY A 285 -13.81 -12.11 1.84
C GLY A 285 -13.93 -13.45 2.58
N PHE A 286 -12.86 -13.88 3.21
CA PHE A 286 -12.88 -15.10 4.01
C PHE A 286 -11.86 -15.07 5.16
N TRP A 287 -12.18 -15.76 6.25
CA TRP A 287 -11.25 -16.00 7.35
C TRP A 287 -10.27 -17.12 6.99
N LEU A 288 -8.98 -16.90 7.24
CA LEU A 288 -7.96 -17.93 7.16
C LEU A 288 -8.00 -18.77 8.44
N ALA A 289 -8.03 -20.09 8.29
CA ALA A 289 -7.99 -21.00 9.43
C ALA A 289 -6.68 -20.81 10.24
N ARG A 290 -6.82 -20.60 11.55
CA ARG A 290 -5.67 -20.48 12.45
C ARG A 290 -4.90 -21.79 12.52
N ARG A 291 -3.57 -21.68 12.62
CA ARG A 291 -2.75 -22.84 12.93
C ARG A 291 -3.00 -23.21 14.39
N ARG A 292 -3.54 -24.41 14.64
CA ARG A 292 -3.64 -24.95 16.01
C ARG A 292 -2.25 -25.08 16.61
N ARG A 293 -2.04 -24.51 17.80
CA ARG A 293 -0.83 -24.76 18.59
C ARG A 293 -0.80 -26.25 18.95
N PRO A 294 0.31 -26.99 18.71
CA PRO A 294 0.43 -28.37 19.18
C PRO A 294 0.23 -28.42 20.70
N GLY A 295 -0.76 -29.18 21.17
CA GLY A 295 -1.05 -29.37 22.60
C GLY A 295 -2.17 -28.48 23.20
N ALA A 296 -2.86 -27.65 22.41
CA ALA A 296 -4.08 -26.99 22.87
C ALA A 296 -5.26 -27.99 22.91
N ASP A 297 -5.89 -28.15 24.08
CA ASP A 297 -7.02 -29.05 24.29
C ASP A 297 -8.22 -28.62 23.41
N PRO A 298 -8.78 -29.49 22.56
CA PRO A 298 -9.90 -29.16 21.67
C PRO A 298 -11.18 -28.70 22.38
N SER A 299 -11.27 -28.79 23.71
CA SER A 299 -12.44 -28.34 24.48
C SER A 299 -12.52 -26.83 24.71
N CYS A 300 -11.48 -26.05 24.42
CA CYS A 300 -11.50 -24.59 24.64
C CYS A 300 -12.26 -23.78 23.59
N ASP A 301 -12.65 -24.39 22.46
CA ASP A 301 -13.32 -23.72 21.33
C ASP A 301 -14.83 -23.98 21.24
N VAL A 302 -15.48 -24.52 22.28
CA VAL A 302 -16.94 -24.68 22.29
C VAL A 302 -17.57 -23.49 23.03
N PRO A 303 -18.49 -22.73 22.41
CA PRO A 303 -19.27 -21.73 23.13
C PRO A 303 -20.14 -22.44 24.18
N ASP A 304 -19.92 -22.12 25.45
CA ASP A 304 -20.76 -22.60 26.55
C ASP A 304 -22.13 -21.89 26.50
N VAL A 305 -23.12 -22.56 25.90
CA VAL A 305 -24.51 -22.08 25.79
C VAL A 305 -25.33 -22.43 27.05
N THR A 306 -24.73 -22.97 28.10
CA THR A 306 -25.49 -23.31 29.32
C THR A 306 -24.77 -22.83 30.56
N GLY A 307 -25.27 -21.75 31.17
CA GLY A 307 -24.77 -21.19 32.43
C GLY A 307 -24.82 -22.15 33.62
N ARG A 308 -23.98 -23.18 33.61
CA ARG A 308 -23.71 -24.09 34.72
C ARG A 308 -22.23 -24.05 35.03
N LYS A 309 -21.92 -23.47 36.18
CA LYS A 309 -20.60 -23.43 36.79
C LYS A 309 -19.94 -24.82 36.74
N PRO A 310 -18.66 -24.93 36.32
CA PRO A 310 -17.99 -26.24 36.25
C PRO A 310 -17.87 -26.86 37.65
N PRO A 311 -18.00 -28.20 37.78
CA PRO A 311 -17.88 -28.86 39.07
C PRO A 311 -16.43 -28.83 39.57
N ALA A 312 -16.27 -28.63 40.88
CA ALA A 312 -14.97 -28.63 41.54
C ALA A 312 -14.23 -29.98 41.34
N PRO A 313 -12.89 -29.97 41.25
CA PRO A 313 -12.12 -31.18 41.01
C PRO A 313 -12.29 -32.18 42.16
N ARG A 314 -12.67 -33.41 41.82
CA ARG A 314 -12.77 -34.54 42.77
C ARG A 314 -11.37 -34.89 43.29
N ARG A 315 -11.18 -34.80 44.60
CA ARG A 315 -10.05 -35.43 45.29
C ARG A 315 -10.21 -36.94 45.17
N SER A 316 -9.28 -37.61 44.49
CA SER A 316 -9.15 -39.06 44.54
C SER A 316 -8.57 -39.46 45.90
N ALA A 317 -9.38 -40.15 46.70
CA ALA A 317 -8.92 -40.93 47.82
C ALA A 317 -8.77 -42.39 47.34
N SER A 318 -7.58 -42.96 47.48
CA SER A 318 -7.43 -44.42 47.63
C SER A 318 -6.28 -44.72 48.58
N SER A 319 -6.66 -45.10 49.80
CA SER A 319 -5.90 -45.89 50.76
C SER A 319 -5.65 -47.29 50.17
N THR A 320 -4.55 -48.01 50.46
CA THR A 320 -4.31 -48.75 51.71
C THR A 320 -2.88 -49.37 51.73
N PRO A 321 -2.40 -49.91 52.87
CA PRO A 321 -0.99 -49.93 53.27
C PRO A 321 -0.31 -51.32 53.21
N ALA A 322 1.03 -51.36 53.29
CA ALA A 322 1.78 -52.51 53.80
C ALA A 322 3.21 -52.15 54.27
N THR A 323 3.40 -52.26 55.58
CA THR A 323 4.55 -52.89 56.28
C THR A 323 6.01 -52.45 56.04
N SER A 324 6.61 -51.92 57.12
CA SER A 324 8.05 -51.82 57.41
C SER A 324 8.72 -53.23 57.52
N PRO A 325 10.06 -53.38 57.44
CA PRO A 325 10.94 -52.96 58.54
C PRO A 325 12.33 -52.39 58.17
N ARG A 326 12.79 -51.51 59.06
CA ARG A 326 14.17 -51.17 59.51
C ARG A 326 15.38 -51.92 58.89
N ARG A 327 16.40 -51.13 58.51
CA ARG A 327 17.85 -51.23 58.87
C ARG A 327 18.52 -49.92 58.41
N ALA A 328 18.97 -49.03 59.29
CA ALA A 328 20.26 -49.04 60.02
C ALA A 328 21.51 -48.89 59.11
N SER A 329 22.09 -47.68 59.17
CA SER A 329 23.53 -47.37 59.31
C SER A 329 24.48 -47.42 58.11
N ALA A 330 25.16 -46.27 57.89
CA ALA A 330 26.56 -46.01 57.48
C ALA A 330 26.60 -44.89 56.41
N SER A 331 26.91 -43.63 56.74
CA SER A 331 28.26 -43.06 56.92
C SER A 331 29.28 -43.54 55.89
N LEU A 332 29.69 -42.67 54.96
CA LEU A 332 31.09 -42.24 54.76
C LEU A 332 31.22 -41.31 53.54
N ALA A 333 31.90 -40.18 53.80
CA ALA A 333 32.68 -39.29 52.91
C ALA A 333 31.99 -38.63 51.71
#